data_AF-A0A9E5AWR0-F1
#
_entry.id   AF-A0A9E5AWR0-F1
#
_cell.length_a   1.000
_cell.length_b   1.000
_cell.length_c   1.000
_cell.angle_alpha   90.00
_cell.angle_beta   90.00
_cell.angle_gamma   90.00
#
_symmetry.space_group_name_H-M   'P 1'
#
loop_
_entity.id
_entity.type
_entity.pdbx_description
1 polymer ?
#
loop_
_entity_poly.entity_id
_entity_poly.type
_entity_poly.pdbx_seq_one_letter_code
_entity_poly.pdbx_strand_id
1 'polypeptide(L)'
;MRPSDAAAFFASTSQHTEIVHERARWLESEPVQYSALLSEGDPLVSETVALAQQWNSLAELGNTAEPRGQLLTLRKSLEPDFLLLRTDDNGSFRLVAACVCFPSSSALEEKVGRPIAEIHAPAPTLNATLAAGIDQFLGRIRPDPAWARSNWGLNRSRALNQHPSQNTPRLSPPLRADEV
;
A
#
# COMPACT_ATOMS: atom_id res chain seq x y z
N MET A 1 3.80 16.91 5.02
CA MET A 1 2.96 15.96 5.79
C MET A 1 1.94 16.77 6.59
N ARG A 2 0.73 16.26 6.78
CA ARG A 2 -0.31 16.85 7.64
C ARG A 2 -0.83 15.80 8.62
N PRO A 3 -1.25 16.18 9.85
CA PRO A 3 -2.04 15.28 10.69
C PRO A 3 -3.28 14.77 9.93
N SER A 4 -3.69 13.55 10.22
CA SER A 4 -4.83 12.89 9.58
C SER A 4 -5.62 12.08 10.59
N ASP A 5 -6.84 11.73 10.20
CA ASP A 5 -7.68 10.76 10.91
C ASP A 5 -7.61 9.42 10.16
N ALA A 6 -7.07 8.40 10.82
CA ALA A 6 -6.96 7.06 10.23
C ALA A 6 -8.34 6.40 10.07
N ALA A 7 -9.24 6.57 11.04
CA ALA A 7 -10.58 5.99 10.97
C ALA A 7 -11.37 6.57 9.81
N ALA A 8 -11.28 7.89 9.60
CA ALA A 8 -11.90 8.52 8.43
C ALA A 8 -11.25 8.08 7.11
N PHE A 9 -9.94 7.88 7.06
CA PHE A 9 -9.23 7.46 5.84
C PHE A 9 -9.57 6.01 5.44
N PHE A 10 -9.71 5.11 6.41
CA PHE A 10 -10.03 3.69 6.18
C PHE A 10 -11.53 3.37 6.26
N ALA A 11 -12.39 4.36 6.43
CA ALA A 11 -13.84 4.17 6.38
C ALA A 11 -14.29 3.78 4.97
N SER A 12 -15.31 2.91 4.89
CA SER A 12 -15.92 2.53 3.62
C SER A 12 -16.51 3.74 2.91
N THR A 13 -16.21 3.86 1.62
CA THR A 13 -16.79 4.86 0.73
C THR A 13 -18.01 4.28 0.00
N SER A 14 -18.69 5.11 -0.80
CA SER A 14 -19.76 4.63 -1.69
C SER A 14 -19.27 3.64 -2.76
N GLN A 15 -17.95 3.53 -2.98
CA GLN A 15 -17.32 2.64 -3.95
C GLN A 15 -16.78 1.35 -3.32
N HIS A 16 -16.97 1.16 -2.00
CA HIS A 16 -16.40 0.05 -1.24
C HIS A 16 -16.55 -1.31 -1.91
N THR A 17 -17.80 -1.67 -2.22
CA THR A 17 -18.14 -2.96 -2.83
C THR A 17 -17.46 -3.18 -4.18
N GLU A 18 -17.37 -2.13 -5.01
CA GLU A 18 -16.74 -2.21 -6.32
C GLU A 18 -15.22 -2.40 -6.21
N ILE A 19 -14.58 -1.59 -5.36
CA ILE A 19 -13.13 -1.62 -5.14
C ILE A 19 -12.70 -2.96 -4.55
N VAL A 20 -13.41 -3.45 -3.54
CA VAL A 20 -13.11 -4.73 -2.88
C VAL A 20 -13.34 -5.91 -3.83
N HIS A 21 -14.37 -5.89 -4.67
CA HIS A 21 -14.58 -6.92 -5.69
C HIS A 21 -13.47 -6.91 -6.76
N GLU A 22 -13.09 -5.73 -7.26
CA GLU A 22 -11.97 -5.59 -8.20
C GLU A 22 -10.67 -6.17 -7.60
N ARG A 23 -10.39 -5.82 -6.34
CA ARG A 23 -9.23 -6.32 -5.59
C ARG A 23 -9.26 -7.84 -5.46
N ALA A 24 -10.41 -8.42 -5.10
CA ALA A 24 -10.57 -9.85 -4.92
C ALA A 24 -10.24 -10.62 -6.22
N ARG A 25 -10.66 -10.10 -7.38
CA ARG A 25 -10.37 -10.71 -8.68
C ARG A 25 -8.86 -10.86 -8.93
N TRP A 26 -8.09 -9.80 -8.71
CA TRP A 26 -6.64 -9.81 -8.89
C TRP A 26 -5.92 -10.73 -7.89
N LEU A 27 -6.41 -10.77 -6.64
CA LEU A 27 -5.86 -11.64 -5.60
C LEU A 27 -6.18 -13.12 -5.81
N GLU A 28 -7.25 -13.44 -6.54
CA GLU A 28 -7.59 -14.81 -6.92
C GLU A 28 -6.76 -15.30 -8.10
N SER A 29 -6.50 -14.44 -9.09
CA SER A 29 -5.71 -14.80 -10.27
C SER A 29 -4.20 -14.81 -10.00
N GLU A 30 -3.67 -13.79 -9.32
CA GLU A 30 -2.22 -13.55 -9.20
C GLU A 30 -1.85 -13.12 -7.77
N PRO A 31 -2.13 -13.94 -6.74
CA PRO A 31 -1.98 -13.55 -5.33
C PRO A 31 -0.57 -13.09 -4.95
N VAL A 32 0.46 -13.68 -5.56
CA VAL A 32 1.88 -13.38 -5.26
C VAL A 32 2.32 -12.05 -5.86
N GLN A 33 1.69 -11.60 -6.95
CA GLN A 33 1.99 -10.31 -7.57
C GLN A 33 1.46 -9.14 -6.72
N TYR A 34 0.32 -9.32 -6.05
CA TYR A 34 -0.35 -8.21 -5.36
C TYR A 34 -0.33 -8.32 -3.83
N SER A 35 0.20 -9.40 -3.25
CA SER A 35 0.26 -9.56 -1.81
C SER A 35 1.49 -10.34 -1.37
N ALA A 36 2.14 -9.86 -0.31
CA ALA A 36 3.33 -10.48 0.23
C ALA A 36 3.35 -10.40 1.76
N LEU A 37 4.01 -11.39 2.38
CA LEU A 37 4.25 -11.48 3.81
C LEU A 37 5.58 -12.18 4.05
N LEU A 38 6.55 -11.46 4.63
CA LEU A 38 7.76 -12.03 5.20
C LEU A 38 7.47 -12.43 6.65
N SER A 39 8.23 -13.40 7.18
CA SER A 39 8.08 -13.86 8.57
C SER A 39 8.19 -12.73 9.60
N GLU A 40 9.03 -11.74 9.33
CA GLU A 40 9.23 -10.53 10.14
C GLU A 40 7.98 -9.63 10.20
N GLY A 41 7.05 -9.80 9.25
CA GLY A 41 5.84 -9.01 9.11
C GLY A 41 4.64 -9.55 9.89
N ASP A 42 4.69 -10.80 10.36
CA ASP A 42 3.61 -11.44 11.13
C ASP A 42 3.06 -10.57 12.28
N PRO A 43 3.88 -10.01 13.19
CA PRO A 43 3.35 -9.16 14.27
C PRO A 43 2.69 -7.86 13.77
N LEU A 44 3.20 -7.29 12.68
CA LEU A 44 2.64 -6.06 12.10
C LEU A 44 1.27 -6.31 11.47
N VAL A 45 1.06 -7.50 10.90
CA VAL A 45 -0.25 -7.90 10.37
C VAL A 45 -1.26 -7.98 11.51
N SER A 46 -0.92 -8.64 12.62
CA SER A 46 -1.81 -8.74 13.78
C SER A 46 -2.15 -7.38 14.38
N GLU A 47 -1.16 -6.49 14.50
CA GLU A 47 -1.37 -5.11 14.95
C GLU A 47 -2.28 -4.33 13.97
N THR A 48 -2.10 -4.51 12.67
CA THR A 48 -2.93 -3.86 11.63
C THR A 48 -4.38 -4.32 11.72
N VAL A 49 -4.65 -5.61 11.99
CA VAL A 49 -6.02 -6.10 12.23
C VAL A 49 -6.63 -5.39 13.44
N ALA A 50 -5.89 -5.31 14.55
CA ALA A 50 -6.39 -4.67 15.78
C ALA A 50 -6.70 -3.18 15.55
N LEU A 51 -5.83 -2.46 14.84
CA LEU A 51 -6.06 -1.05 14.48
C LEU A 51 -7.28 -0.88 13.58
N ALA A 52 -7.40 -1.70 12.54
CA ALA A 52 -8.50 -1.58 11.60
C ALA A 52 -9.85 -2.03 12.20
N GLN A 53 -9.84 -2.91 13.21
CA GLN A 53 -11.01 -3.17 14.06
C GLN A 53 -11.39 -1.95 14.90
N GLN A 54 -10.40 -1.27 15.53
CA GLN A 54 -10.66 -0.04 16.30
C GLN A 54 -11.21 1.10 15.44
N TRP A 55 -10.82 1.16 14.17
CA TRP A 55 -11.31 2.14 13.20
C TRP A 55 -12.69 1.82 12.62
N ASN A 56 -13.33 0.73 13.06
CA ASN A 56 -14.57 0.18 12.50
C ASN A 56 -14.50 -0.16 11.00
N SER A 57 -13.31 -0.25 10.42
CA SER A 57 -13.10 -0.66 9.03
C SER A 57 -13.33 -2.16 8.84
N LEU A 58 -13.22 -2.96 9.91
CA LEU A 58 -13.19 -4.43 9.87
C LEU A 58 -14.10 -5.10 10.91
N ALA A 59 -15.19 -4.47 11.31
CA ALA A 59 -16.04 -4.90 12.43
C ALA A 59 -16.55 -6.36 12.34
N GLU A 60 -16.57 -6.97 11.15
CA GLU A 60 -17.07 -8.34 10.93
C GLU A 60 -15.97 -9.40 10.70
N LEU A 61 -14.69 -9.03 10.82
CA LEU A 61 -13.62 -10.02 10.62
C LEU A 61 -13.51 -10.93 11.83
N GLY A 62 -13.87 -12.20 11.62
CA GLY A 62 -13.70 -13.27 12.60
C GLY A 62 -12.28 -13.36 13.15
N ASN A 63 -12.16 -13.98 14.32
CA ASN A 63 -10.92 -14.01 15.10
C ASN A 63 -9.91 -15.06 14.54
N THR A 64 -9.46 -14.89 13.30
CA THR A 64 -8.41 -15.74 12.72
C THR A 64 -7.11 -15.52 13.50
N ALA A 65 -6.58 -16.59 14.09
CA ALA A 65 -5.43 -16.50 14.98
C ALA A 65 -4.10 -16.41 14.23
N GLU A 66 -3.95 -17.08 13.08
CA GLU A 66 -2.67 -17.06 12.36
C GLU A 66 -2.47 -15.79 11.49
N PRO A 67 -1.26 -15.19 11.48
CA PRO A 67 -0.94 -13.97 10.73
C PRO A 67 -1.24 -14.05 9.24
N ARG A 68 -0.97 -15.19 8.60
CA ARG A 68 -1.29 -15.37 7.17
C ARG A 68 -2.79 -15.28 6.93
N GLY A 69 -3.61 -15.91 7.78
CA GLY A 69 -5.06 -15.83 7.68
C GLY A 69 -5.57 -14.40 7.89
N GLN A 70 -5.01 -13.70 8.88
CA GLN A 70 -5.26 -12.28 9.11
C GLN A 70 -4.95 -11.40 7.89
N LEU A 71 -3.82 -11.63 7.22
CA LEU A 71 -3.48 -10.91 5.99
C LEU A 71 -4.46 -11.21 4.86
N LEU A 72 -4.86 -12.47 4.68
CA LEU A 72 -5.85 -12.87 3.66
C LEU A 72 -7.18 -12.16 3.86
N THR A 73 -7.55 -11.90 5.10
CA THR A 73 -8.75 -11.16 5.45
C THR A 73 -8.54 -9.66 5.22
N LEU A 74 -7.48 -9.05 5.76
CA LEU A 74 -7.16 -7.63 5.57
C LEU A 74 -7.14 -7.22 4.10
N ARG A 75 -6.45 -8.00 3.26
CA ARG A 75 -6.29 -7.73 1.83
C ARG A 75 -7.60 -7.82 1.04
N LYS A 76 -8.69 -8.33 1.63
CA LYS A 76 -10.00 -8.41 0.98
C LYS A 76 -11.01 -7.42 1.56
N SER A 77 -10.60 -6.58 2.51
CA SER A 77 -11.56 -5.73 3.24
C SER A 77 -11.23 -4.24 3.18
N LEU A 78 -9.98 -3.87 2.93
CA LEU A 78 -9.60 -2.46 2.82
C LEU A 78 -9.71 -1.97 1.37
N GLU A 79 -10.27 -0.77 1.18
CA GLU A 79 -10.24 -0.10 -0.13
C GLU A 79 -8.82 0.32 -0.51
N PRO A 80 -8.05 1.02 0.36
CA PRO A 80 -6.70 1.44 0.02
C PRO A 80 -5.74 0.26 -0.06
N ASP A 81 -4.77 0.35 -0.96
CA ASP A 81 -3.56 -0.46 -0.88
C ASP A 81 -2.77 -0.13 0.39
N PHE A 82 -2.10 -1.13 0.97
CA PHE A 82 -1.31 -0.96 2.19
C PHE A 82 0.06 -1.63 2.12
N LEU A 83 1.00 -1.06 2.86
CA LEU A 83 2.38 -1.50 3.02
C LEU A 83 2.73 -1.44 4.51
N LEU A 84 3.35 -2.49 5.03
CA LEU A 84 3.80 -2.58 6.41
C LEU A 84 5.33 -2.56 6.44
N LEU A 85 5.88 -1.60 7.18
CA LEU A 85 7.31 -1.33 7.24
C LEU A 85 7.88 -1.69 8.60
N ARG A 86 9.07 -2.27 8.61
CA ARG A 86 9.84 -2.56 9.82
C ARG A 86 11.27 -2.10 9.66
N THR A 87 11.88 -1.57 10.72
CA THR A 87 13.32 -1.28 10.72
C THR A 87 14.13 -2.57 10.74
N ASP A 88 15.18 -2.64 9.93
CA ASP A 88 16.20 -3.70 10.01
C ASP A 88 17.25 -3.42 11.09
N ASP A 89 18.25 -4.30 11.17
CA ASP A 89 19.37 -4.22 12.12
C ASP A 89 20.21 -2.93 11.93
N ASN A 90 20.15 -2.30 10.76
CA ASN A 90 20.83 -1.04 10.46
C ASN A 90 19.92 0.18 10.67
N GLY A 91 18.70 -0.02 11.18
CA GLY A 91 17.71 1.04 11.40
C GLY A 91 16.98 1.50 10.14
N SER A 92 17.15 0.81 9.00
CA SER A 92 16.48 1.17 7.74
C SER A 92 15.09 0.56 7.65
N PHE A 93 14.09 1.37 7.27
CA PHE A 93 12.73 0.88 7.07
C PHE A 93 12.62 0.01 5.82
N ARG A 94 12.25 -1.27 5.99
CA ARG A 94 12.06 -2.28 4.94
C ARG A 94 10.59 -2.69 4.83
N LEU A 95 10.18 -3.03 3.60
CA LEU A 95 8.83 -3.54 3.33
C LEU A 95 8.72 -5.02 3.71
N VAL A 96 7.89 -5.36 4.70
CA VAL A 96 7.78 -6.74 5.23
C VAL A 96 6.44 -7.41 4.96
N ALA A 97 5.38 -6.63 4.72
CA ALA A 97 4.09 -7.16 4.27
C ALA A 97 3.31 -6.11 3.47
N ALA A 98 2.44 -6.55 2.59
CA ALA A 98 1.72 -5.65 1.70
C ALA A 98 0.47 -6.28 1.06
N CYS A 99 -0.46 -5.43 0.67
CA CYS A 99 -1.37 -5.67 -0.44
C CYS A 99 -1.43 -4.45 -1.34
N VAL A 100 -1.02 -4.63 -2.60
CA VAL A 100 -0.98 -3.55 -3.60
C VAL A 100 -1.61 -4.06 -4.88
N CYS A 101 -2.91 -3.88 -5.06
CA CYS A 101 -3.64 -4.30 -6.26
C CYS A 101 -3.81 -3.15 -7.27
N PHE A 102 -3.69 -1.91 -6.81
CA PHE A 102 -3.90 -0.69 -7.61
C PHE A 102 -2.64 0.19 -7.60
N PRO A 103 -1.47 -0.36 -7.98
CA PRO A 103 -0.22 0.38 -7.94
C PRO A 103 -0.22 1.52 -8.97
N SER A 104 0.55 2.57 -8.73
CA SER A 104 0.87 3.58 -9.75
C SER A 104 2.13 3.19 -10.53
N SER A 105 2.00 2.27 -11.49
CA SER A 105 3.10 1.81 -12.37
C SER A 105 4.29 1.21 -11.64
N SER A 106 4.05 0.37 -10.63
CA SER A 106 5.11 -0.33 -9.91
C SER A 106 4.74 -1.76 -9.56
N ALA A 107 5.74 -2.64 -9.54
CA ALA A 107 5.60 -4.03 -9.14
C ALA A 107 5.92 -4.23 -7.65
N LEU A 108 5.08 -4.98 -6.93
CA LEU A 108 5.28 -5.25 -5.50
C LEU A 108 6.40 -6.30 -5.31
N GLU A 109 6.41 -7.31 -6.16
CA GLU A 109 7.38 -8.41 -6.16
C GLU A 109 8.84 -7.94 -6.27
N GLU A 110 9.07 -6.77 -6.87
CA GLU A 110 10.40 -6.14 -6.97
C GLU A 110 10.80 -5.33 -5.73
N LYS A 111 9.89 -5.17 -4.75
CA LYS A 111 10.01 -4.24 -3.63
C LYS A 111 9.99 -4.90 -2.26
N VAL A 112 9.31 -6.03 -2.12
CA VAL A 112 9.19 -6.76 -0.84
C VAL A 112 10.59 -7.11 -0.34
N GLY A 113 10.84 -6.85 0.95
CA GLY A 113 12.14 -7.05 1.58
C GLY A 113 13.18 -5.98 1.27
N ARG A 114 12.84 -4.91 0.55
CA ARG A 114 13.80 -3.84 0.24
C ARG A 114 13.62 -2.64 1.15
N PRO A 115 14.72 -1.91 1.47
CA PRO A 115 14.63 -0.62 2.14
C PRO A 115 13.84 0.41 1.32
N ILE A 116 13.23 1.38 2.00
CA ILE A 116 12.47 2.46 1.35
C ILE A 116 13.31 3.21 0.30
N ALA A 117 14.59 3.49 0.57
CA ALA A 117 15.47 4.15 -0.38
C ALA A 117 15.64 3.36 -1.68
N GLU A 118 15.74 2.03 -1.60
CA GLU A 118 15.84 1.17 -2.78
C GLU A 118 14.52 1.09 -3.56
N ILE A 119 13.40 0.98 -2.83
CA ILE A 119 12.05 0.97 -3.43
C ILE A 119 11.83 2.25 -4.27
N HIS A 120 12.37 3.38 -3.81
CA HIS A 120 12.23 4.67 -4.49
C HIS A 120 13.39 5.01 -5.44
N ALA A 121 14.39 4.15 -5.61
CA ALA A 121 15.51 4.42 -6.51
C ALA A 121 15.12 4.76 -7.96
N PRO A 122 14.05 4.20 -8.55
CA PRO A 122 13.58 4.59 -9.88
C PRO A 122 13.00 6.01 -9.95
N ALA A 123 12.58 6.59 -8.82
CA ALA A 123 12.01 7.93 -8.80
C ALA A 123 13.11 8.99 -9.00
N PRO A 124 13.05 9.78 -10.08
CA PRO A 124 14.11 10.73 -10.39
C PRO A 124 14.21 11.77 -9.29
N THR A 125 15.44 12.11 -8.88
CA THR A 125 15.78 13.13 -7.87
C THR A 125 15.28 12.87 -6.43
N LEU A 126 14.37 11.92 -6.20
CA LEU A 126 13.75 11.70 -4.89
C LEU A 126 14.79 11.36 -3.84
N ASN A 127 15.64 10.36 -4.09
CA ASN A 127 16.64 9.95 -3.11
C ASN A 127 17.65 11.07 -2.83
N ALA A 128 18.05 11.81 -3.86
CA ALA A 128 19.01 12.91 -3.73
C ALA A 128 18.45 14.10 -2.93
N THR A 129 17.12 14.27 -2.88
CA THR A 129 16.47 15.46 -2.30
C THR A 129 15.71 15.18 -1.01
N LEU A 130 15.14 13.97 -0.86
CA LEU A 130 14.15 13.67 0.17
C LEU A 130 14.48 12.43 1.01
N ALA A 131 15.43 11.56 0.64
CA ALA A 131 15.69 10.31 1.37
C ALA A 131 15.90 10.55 2.89
N ALA A 132 16.85 11.43 3.24
CA ALA A 132 17.13 11.75 4.64
C ALA A 132 15.91 12.34 5.39
N GLY A 133 15.09 13.14 4.70
CA GLY A 133 13.87 13.70 5.26
C GLY A 133 12.78 12.66 5.50
N ILE A 134 12.67 11.67 4.59
CA ILE A 134 11.75 10.53 4.73
C ILE A 134 12.16 9.68 5.93
N ASP A 135 13.44 9.29 6.01
CA ASP A 135 13.94 8.45 7.11
C ASP A 135 13.77 9.14 8.47
N GLN A 136 14.13 10.42 8.55
CA GLN A 136 13.94 11.20 9.76
C GLN A 136 12.46 11.34 10.15
N PHE A 137 11.56 11.49 9.17
CA PHE A 137 10.13 11.57 9.43
C PHE A 137 9.59 10.23 9.95
N LEU A 138 9.87 9.13 9.26
CA LEU A 138 9.42 7.79 9.66
C LEU A 138 9.93 7.43 11.06
N GLY A 139 11.19 7.72 11.38
CA GLY A 139 11.78 7.48 12.70
C GLY A 139 11.19 8.33 13.83
N ARG A 140 10.38 9.36 13.53
CA ARG A 140 9.74 10.23 14.51
C ARG A 140 8.23 9.98 14.67
N ILE A 141 7.65 9.09 13.87
CA ILE A 141 6.23 8.73 14.01
C ILE A 141 6.03 8.08 15.37
N ARG A 142 5.04 8.58 16.12
CA ARG A 142 4.62 8.00 17.40
C ARG A 142 3.36 7.16 17.20
N PRO A 143 3.09 6.17 18.06
CA PRO A 143 1.79 5.50 18.10
C PRO A 143 0.65 6.52 18.28
N ASP A 144 -0.49 6.25 17.67
CA ASP A 144 -1.76 7.02 17.63
C ASP A 144 -1.88 8.13 16.57
N PRO A 145 -1.02 9.17 16.46
CA PRO A 145 -1.16 10.17 15.41
C PRO A 145 -0.97 9.59 14.01
N ALA A 146 -2.02 9.66 13.19
CA ALA A 146 -1.92 9.39 11.77
C ALA A 146 -1.47 10.63 11.00
N TRP A 147 -0.75 10.40 9.90
CA TRP A 147 -0.23 11.46 9.03
C TRP A 147 -0.54 11.16 7.58
N ALA A 148 -0.83 12.21 6.81
CA ALA A 148 -1.11 12.10 5.39
C ALA A 148 -0.23 13.03 4.54
N ARG A 149 -0.02 12.60 3.30
CA ARG A 149 0.40 13.45 2.18
C ARG A 149 -0.40 13.07 0.96
N SER A 150 -0.51 14.00 0.02
CA SER A 150 -1.07 13.71 -1.29
C SER A 150 0.06 13.35 -2.24
N ASN A 151 -0.17 12.34 -3.08
CA ASN A 151 0.62 12.03 -4.25
C ASN A 151 -0.34 11.96 -5.44
N TRP A 152 0.11 12.29 -6.64
CA TRP A 152 -0.75 12.27 -7.83
C TRP A 152 0.05 11.91 -9.08
N GLY A 153 -0.66 11.40 -10.08
CA GLY A 153 -0.16 11.06 -11.40
C GLY A 153 -1.34 10.95 -12.37
N LEU A 154 -1.05 10.80 -13.65
CA LEU A 154 -2.05 10.62 -14.70
C LEU A 154 -1.79 9.29 -15.42
N ASN A 155 -2.85 8.60 -15.83
CA ASN A 155 -2.79 7.33 -16.57
C ASN A 155 -3.72 7.41 -17.78
N ARG A 156 -3.40 6.69 -18.86
CA ARG A 156 -4.26 6.61 -20.07
C ARG A 156 -5.49 5.71 -19.91
N SER A 157 -5.59 5.00 -18.79
CA SER A 157 -6.63 4.02 -18.54
C SER A 157 -7.31 4.34 -17.22
N ARG A 158 -8.63 4.12 -17.20
CA ARG A 158 -9.46 4.21 -15.99
C ARG A 158 -9.35 2.99 -15.09
N ALA A 159 -8.67 1.93 -15.54
CA ALA A 159 -8.46 0.74 -14.73
C ALA A 159 -7.70 1.09 -13.44
N LEU A 160 -8.12 0.54 -12.31
CA LEU A 160 -7.44 0.78 -11.03
C LEU A 160 -6.05 0.11 -10.99
N ASN A 161 -5.93 -1.07 -11.59
CA ASN A 161 -4.68 -1.79 -11.65
C ASN A 161 -3.77 -1.23 -12.76
N GLN A 162 -2.75 -0.45 -12.37
CA GLN A 162 -1.70 0.03 -13.28
C GLN A 162 -0.38 -0.73 -13.08
N HIS A 163 -0.43 -2.01 -12.70
CA HIS A 163 0.77 -2.84 -12.58
C HIS A 163 1.51 -2.94 -13.94
N PRO A 164 2.85 -2.94 -13.98
CA PRO A 164 3.60 -3.00 -15.25
C PRO A 164 3.22 -4.16 -16.18
N SER A 165 2.81 -5.32 -15.63
CA SER A 165 2.33 -6.47 -16.41
C SER A 165 1.05 -6.19 -17.21
N GLN A 166 0.27 -5.18 -16.82
CA GLN A 166 -0.94 -4.77 -17.53
C GLN A 166 -0.64 -4.06 -18.84
N ASN A 167 0.63 -3.72 -19.12
CA ASN A 167 1.07 -3.09 -20.37
C ASN A 167 0.22 -1.88 -20.79
N THR A 168 -0.28 -1.13 -19.80
CA THR A 168 -1.14 0.03 -20.08
C THR A 168 -0.31 1.09 -20.83
N PRO A 169 -0.82 1.66 -21.93
CA PRO A 169 -0.11 2.68 -22.68
C PRO A 169 0.31 3.86 -21.80
N ARG A 170 1.60 4.21 -21.82
CA ARG A 170 2.11 5.38 -21.10
C ARG A 170 1.64 6.67 -21.75
N LEU A 171 1.43 7.72 -20.96
CA LEU A 171 1.24 9.08 -21.47
C LEU A 171 2.50 9.54 -22.21
N SER A 172 2.36 9.98 -23.46
CA SER A 172 3.46 10.47 -24.30
C SER A 172 3.09 11.83 -24.88
N PRO A 173 3.89 12.89 -24.68
CA PRO A 173 3.64 14.18 -25.31
C PRO A 173 3.62 14.11 -26.85
N PRO A 174 2.82 14.93 -27.53
CA PRO A 174 1.83 15.85 -26.96
C PRO A 174 0.60 15.10 -26.43
N LEU A 175 0.08 15.51 -25.27
CA LEU A 175 -1.11 14.93 -24.64
C LEU A 175 -2.37 15.65 -25.11
N ARG A 176 -3.42 14.89 -25.39
CA ARG A 176 -4.77 15.43 -25.64
C ARG A 176 -5.72 15.08 -24.50
N ALA A 177 -6.73 15.91 -24.29
CA ALA A 177 -7.68 15.74 -23.18
C ALA A 177 -8.54 14.46 -23.29
N ASP A 178 -8.69 13.91 -24.50
CA ASP A 178 -9.36 12.64 -24.76
C ASP A 178 -8.47 11.40 -24.51
N GLU A 179 -7.19 11.60 -24.19
CA GLU A 179 -6.20 10.54 -23.92
C GLU A 179 -5.92 10.31 -22.43
N VAL A 180 -6.63 11.01 -21.52
CA VAL A 180 -6.41 10.99 -20.05
C VAL A 180 -7.70 10.74 -19.30
#